data_AF-A0A833D2P3-F1
#
_entry.id   AF-A0A833D2P3-F1
#
_cell.length_a   1.000
_cell.length_b   1.000
_cell.length_c   1.000
_cell.angle_alpha   90.00
_cell.angle_beta   90.00
_cell.angle_gamma   90.00
#
_symmetry.space_group_name_H-M   'P 1'
#
loop_
_entity.id
_entity.type
_entity.pdbx_description
1 polymer ?
#
loop_
_entity_poly.entity_id
_entity_poly.type
_entity_poly.pdbx_seq_one_letter_code
_entity_poly.pdbx_strand_id
1 'polypeptide(L)'
;MTDRPLNPLELAATLHWDQDGRATSRDLESKRVLDHWLQQLEHFDPIFGPEYVEAPALLSELFIEEAGHAGRMERIEEDNRFHHWGLCQHLMAESQRSVASSAVLSRDLSELAVAVAMRLDPGHYHLSWTEDLRAKAWCVHADACRRLNRRDEAAVAMGEAQKHAREGTSSAELAARIEKTEMSLSWRVDGKNWNGGACASVGAALPIAVPDDPSSHSRVS
;
A
#
# COMPACT_ATOMS: atom_id res chain seq x y z
N MET A 1 -32.09 -9.07 -16.34
CA MET A 1 -30.98 -8.56 -17.17
C MET A 1 -29.81 -8.35 -16.22
N THR A 2 -28.67 -8.93 -16.56
CA THR A 2 -27.49 -9.12 -15.69
C THR A 2 -26.94 -7.79 -15.17
N ASP A 3 -27.01 -7.62 -13.86
CA ASP A 3 -26.41 -6.53 -13.10
C ASP A 3 -24.90 -6.76 -13.03
N ARG A 4 -24.20 -6.43 -14.11
CA ARG A 4 -22.75 -6.46 -14.16
C ARG A 4 -22.26 -5.20 -13.44
N PRO A 5 -21.41 -5.30 -12.40
CA PRO A 5 -20.85 -4.11 -11.78
C PRO A 5 -20.11 -3.32 -12.87
N LEU A 6 -20.58 -2.10 -13.13
CA LEU A 6 -20.01 -1.21 -14.13
C LEU A 6 -18.54 -0.99 -13.79
N ASN A 7 -17.67 -1.45 -14.68
CA ASN A 7 -16.24 -1.20 -14.58
C ASN A 7 -16.01 0.32 -14.66
N PRO A 8 -15.43 0.97 -13.64
CA PRO A 8 -15.18 2.40 -13.66
C PRO A 8 -14.34 2.85 -14.85
N LEU A 9 -13.47 1.99 -15.39
CA LEU A 9 -12.67 2.25 -16.60
C LEU A 9 -13.51 2.23 -17.88
N GLU A 10 -14.47 1.30 -18.00
CA GLU A 10 -15.40 1.27 -19.14
C GLU A 10 -16.35 2.47 -19.11
N LEU A 11 -16.77 2.88 -17.91
CA LEU A 11 -17.63 4.03 -17.73
C LEU A 11 -16.89 5.34 -17.98
N ALA A 12 -15.66 5.48 -17.50
CA ALA A 12 -14.90 6.70 -17.66
C ALA A 12 -14.41 6.88 -19.12
N ALA A 13 -14.23 5.80 -19.88
CA ALA A 13 -14.11 5.85 -21.35
C ALA A 13 -15.38 6.34 -22.07
N THR A 14 -16.57 6.22 -21.46
CA THR A 14 -17.84 6.77 -22.01
C THR A 14 -18.11 8.22 -21.57
N LEU A 15 -17.34 8.73 -20.60
CA LEU A 15 -17.43 10.08 -20.04
C LEU A 15 -16.39 11.01 -20.69
N HIS A 16 -16.42 11.17 -22.01
CA HIS A 16 -15.82 12.36 -22.62
C HIS A 16 -16.62 13.58 -22.16
N TRP A 17 -16.01 14.40 -21.30
CA TRP A 17 -16.62 15.59 -20.72
C TRP A 17 -16.69 16.72 -21.76
N ASP A 18 -17.91 17.06 -22.17
CA ASP A 18 -18.23 18.26 -22.94
C ASP A 18 -18.25 19.47 -21.99
N GLN A 19 -17.65 20.59 -22.42
CA GLN A 19 -17.45 21.80 -21.60
C GLN A 19 -18.75 22.60 -21.34
N ASP A 20 -19.86 22.23 -21.95
CA ASP A 20 -21.10 23.01 -21.90
C ASP A 20 -22.10 22.44 -20.87
N GLY A 21 -21.96 22.90 -19.62
CA GLY A 21 -22.75 22.51 -18.45
C GLY A 21 -24.28 22.54 -18.63
N ARG A 22 -24.84 21.45 -19.17
CA ARG A 22 -26.27 21.14 -19.12
C ARG A 22 -26.48 19.75 -18.51
N ALA A 23 -27.05 19.74 -17.30
CA ALA A 23 -27.42 18.53 -16.58
C ALA A 23 -28.45 17.70 -17.40
N THR A 24 -27.99 16.58 -17.94
CA THR A 24 -28.82 15.57 -18.61
C THR A 24 -28.77 14.27 -17.80
N SER A 25 -29.51 13.23 -18.21
CA SER A 25 -29.53 11.86 -17.61
C SER A 25 -28.16 11.29 -17.17
N ARG A 26 -27.06 11.80 -17.75
CA ARG A 26 -25.66 11.56 -17.36
C ARG A 26 -25.34 11.96 -15.91
N ASP A 27 -25.98 12.99 -15.39
CA ASP A 27 -25.77 13.52 -14.02
C ASP A 27 -26.23 12.53 -12.94
N LEU A 28 -27.27 11.74 -13.22
CA LEU A 28 -27.76 10.71 -12.30
C LEU A 28 -26.89 9.46 -12.27
N GLU A 29 -26.32 9.07 -13.42
CA GLU A 29 -25.38 7.94 -13.54
C GLU A 29 -24.05 8.32 -12.86
N SER A 30 -23.50 9.50 -13.17
CA SER A 30 -22.31 10.05 -12.52
C SER A 30 -22.52 10.20 -11.01
N LYS A 31 -23.69 10.65 -10.57
CA LYS A 31 -24.05 10.70 -9.14
C LYS A 31 -24.13 9.32 -8.50
N ARG A 32 -24.73 8.31 -9.15
CA ARG A 32 -24.77 6.93 -8.62
C ARG A 32 -23.38 6.32 -8.52
N VAL A 33 -22.51 6.63 -9.49
CA VAL A 33 -21.12 6.19 -9.51
C VAL A 33 -20.35 6.88 -8.40
N LEU A 34 -20.49 8.20 -8.25
CA LEU A 34 -19.97 8.96 -7.10
C LEU A 34 -20.49 8.40 -5.79
N ASP A 35 -21.80 8.20 -5.62
CA ASP A 35 -22.41 7.65 -4.39
C ASP A 35 -21.90 6.24 -4.09
N HIS A 36 -21.79 5.38 -5.10
CA HIS A 36 -21.21 4.05 -4.97
C HIS A 36 -19.72 4.13 -4.61
N TRP A 37 -18.97 5.08 -5.18
CA TRP A 37 -17.56 5.29 -4.91
C TRP A 37 -17.28 5.89 -3.53
N LEU A 38 -18.10 6.85 -3.10
CA LEU A 38 -18.07 7.46 -1.77
C LEU A 38 -18.28 6.40 -0.68
N GLN A 39 -19.06 5.35 -0.97
CA GLN A 39 -19.21 4.20 -0.08
C GLN A 39 -17.97 3.30 -0.02
N GLN A 40 -17.03 3.41 -0.96
CA GLN A 40 -15.81 2.58 -1.04
C GLN A 40 -14.54 3.30 -0.54
N LEU A 41 -14.57 4.63 -0.42
CA LEU A 41 -13.46 5.37 0.16
C LEU A 41 -13.50 5.21 1.68
N GLU A 42 -12.46 4.60 2.26
CA GLU A 42 -12.34 4.44 3.72
C GLU A 42 -12.32 5.79 4.46
N HIS A 43 -11.94 6.87 3.76
CA HIS A 43 -12.02 8.23 4.28
C HIS A 43 -12.36 9.19 3.14
N PHE A 44 -13.62 9.63 3.10
CA PHE A 44 -14.05 10.76 2.29
C PHE A 44 -13.91 12.03 3.12
N ASP A 45 -12.95 12.87 2.76
CA ASP A 45 -12.93 14.24 3.24
C ASP A 45 -13.64 15.14 2.21
N PRO A 46 -14.74 15.83 2.58
CA PRO A 46 -15.42 16.76 1.70
C PRO A 46 -14.52 17.86 1.12
N ILE A 47 -13.40 18.17 1.78
CA ILE A 47 -12.39 19.13 1.31
C ILE A 47 -11.82 18.70 -0.05
N PHE A 48 -11.67 17.39 -0.29
CA PHE A 48 -11.21 16.83 -1.57
C PHE A 48 -12.36 16.44 -2.50
N GLY A 49 -13.59 16.90 -2.23
CA GLY A 49 -14.79 16.63 -3.02
C GLY A 49 -14.59 16.81 -4.54
N PRO A 50 -14.06 17.95 -5.02
CA PRO A 50 -13.78 18.15 -6.45
C PRO A 50 -12.82 17.11 -7.01
N GLU A 51 -11.81 16.73 -6.23
CA GLU A 51 -10.79 15.80 -6.67
C GLU A 51 -11.34 14.38 -6.89
N TYR A 52 -12.29 13.98 -6.06
CA TYR A 52 -12.98 12.70 -6.22
C TYR A 52 -13.84 12.65 -7.47
N VAL A 53 -14.40 13.79 -7.89
CA VAL A 53 -15.20 13.90 -9.12
C VAL A 53 -14.30 13.83 -10.36
N GLU A 54 -13.11 14.42 -10.30
CA GLU A 54 -12.17 14.47 -11.44
C GLU A 54 -11.35 13.18 -11.62
N ALA A 55 -11.12 12.43 -10.55
CA ALA A 55 -10.28 11.23 -10.55
C ALA A 55 -10.63 10.18 -11.64
N PRO A 56 -11.90 9.84 -11.93
CA PRO A 56 -12.22 8.88 -12.99
C PRO A 56 -11.82 9.38 -14.39
N ALA A 57 -11.93 10.68 -14.65
CA ALA A 57 -11.56 11.27 -15.92
C ALA A 57 -10.04 11.24 -16.11
N LEU A 58 -9.28 11.63 -15.08
CA LEU A 58 -7.81 11.54 -15.08
C LEU A 58 -7.33 10.10 -15.26
N LEU A 59 -8.01 9.12 -14.62
CA LEU A 59 -7.68 7.72 -14.81
C LEU A 59 -7.90 7.26 -16.26
N SER A 60 -8.99 7.73 -16.90
CA SER A 60 -9.25 7.41 -18.30
C SER A 60 -8.21 8.02 -19.22
N GLU A 61 -7.87 9.29 -19.00
CA GLU A 61 -6.82 9.98 -19.75
C GLU A 61 -5.52 9.16 -19.69
N LEU A 62 -5.10 8.78 -18.48
CA LEU A 62 -3.90 7.99 -18.26
C LEU A 62 -3.92 6.63 -18.98
N PHE A 63 -5.07 5.97 -19.06
CA PHE A 63 -5.18 4.64 -19.67
C PHE A 63 -5.47 4.64 -21.17
N ILE A 64 -6.04 5.72 -21.70
CA ILE A 64 -6.38 5.90 -23.13
C ILE A 64 -5.20 6.50 -23.88
N GLU A 65 -4.54 7.51 -23.33
CA GLU A 65 -3.48 8.25 -24.03
C GLU A 65 -2.16 7.48 -24.01
N GLU A 66 -1.86 6.76 -22.93
CA GLU A 66 -0.58 6.07 -22.76
C GLU A 66 -0.69 4.55 -22.91
N ALA A 67 0.11 4.03 -23.85
CA ALA A 67 0.21 2.61 -24.11
C ALA A 67 1.18 1.93 -23.14
N GLY A 68 0.61 1.17 -22.21
CA GLY A 68 1.37 0.32 -21.30
C GLY A 68 1.85 1.03 -20.03
N HIS A 69 2.39 0.24 -19.11
CA HIS A 69 2.67 0.69 -17.74
C HIS A 69 3.78 1.75 -17.67
N ALA A 70 4.84 1.61 -18.47
CA ALA A 70 5.97 2.53 -18.45
C ALA A 70 5.59 3.97 -18.86
N GLY A 71 4.80 4.13 -19.93
CA GLY A 71 4.32 5.45 -20.37
C GLY A 71 3.40 6.10 -19.33
N ARG A 72 2.56 5.32 -18.66
CA ARG A 72 1.71 5.82 -17.55
C ARG A 72 2.52 6.29 -16.36
N MET A 73 3.60 5.57 -16.03
CA MET A 73 4.53 6.01 -14.98
C MET A 73 5.15 7.34 -15.38
N GLU A 74 5.78 7.44 -16.55
CA GLU A 74 6.41 8.67 -17.09
C GLU A 74 5.44 9.85 -17.07
N ARG A 75 4.20 9.62 -17.50
CA ARG A 75 3.15 10.64 -17.49
C ARG A 75 2.81 11.16 -16.10
N ILE A 76 2.71 10.27 -15.10
CA ILE A 76 2.56 10.68 -13.69
C ILE A 76 3.82 11.43 -13.22
N GLU A 77 5.00 11.09 -13.72
CA GLU A 77 6.23 11.76 -13.31
C GLU A 77 6.31 13.20 -13.77
N GLU A 78 5.85 13.47 -15.00
CA GLU A 78 6.01 14.75 -15.68
C GLU A 78 4.84 15.71 -15.51
N ASP A 79 3.61 15.19 -15.40
CA ASP A 79 2.39 16.00 -15.43
C ASP A 79 1.74 16.11 -14.05
N ASN A 80 1.84 17.30 -13.47
CA ASN A 80 1.30 17.64 -12.16
C ASN A 80 -0.23 17.47 -12.06
N ARG A 81 -0.97 17.40 -13.18
CA ARG A 81 -2.42 17.14 -13.17
C ARG A 81 -2.76 15.76 -12.59
N PHE A 82 -1.82 14.82 -12.62
CA PHE A 82 -2.00 13.49 -12.00
C PHE A 82 -1.58 13.45 -10.53
N HIS A 83 -1.03 14.53 -9.96
CA HIS A 83 -0.59 14.57 -8.56
C HIS A 83 -1.76 14.93 -7.65
N HIS A 84 -2.70 14.00 -7.58
CA HIS A 84 -4.05 14.30 -7.11
C HIS A 84 -4.52 13.24 -6.11
N TRP A 85 -5.08 13.69 -4.98
CA TRP A 85 -5.45 12.81 -3.87
C TRP A 85 -6.53 11.81 -4.30
N GLY A 86 -7.55 12.32 -4.99
CA GLY A 86 -8.64 11.50 -5.52
C GLY A 86 -8.16 10.41 -6.48
N LEU A 87 -7.18 10.72 -7.33
CA LEU A 87 -6.63 9.77 -8.29
C LEU A 87 -5.86 8.65 -7.58
N CYS A 88 -5.03 8.99 -6.58
CA CYS A 88 -4.32 8.01 -5.77
C CYS A 88 -5.29 7.00 -5.13
N GLN A 89 -6.36 7.50 -4.48
CA GLN A 89 -7.35 6.63 -3.85
C GLN A 89 -8.08 5.75 -4.86
N HIS A 90 -8.37 6.28 -6.04
CA HIS A 90 -9.02 5.55 -7.11
C HIS A 90 -8.14 4.42 -7.66
N LEU A 91 -6.85 4.68 -7.88
CA LEU A 91 -5.87 3.68 -8.32
C LEU A 91 -5.71 2.54 -7.29
N MET A 92 -5.67 2.87 -6.00
CA MET A 92 -5.63 1.86 -4.93
C MET A 92 -6.88 0.97 -4.94
N ALA A 93 -8.07 1.56 -5.04
CA ALA A 93 -9.31 0.82 -5.07
C ALA A 93 -9.41 -0.09 -6.31
N GLU A 94 -9.01 0.41 -7.49
CA GLU A 94 -9.01 -0.38 -8.72
C GLU A 94 -7.95 -1.50 -8.69
N SER A 95 -6.79 -1.24 -8.07
CA SER A 95 -5.79 -2.27 -7.81
C SER A 95 -6.37 -3.42 -7.00
N GLN A 96 -7.14 -3.13 -5.95
CA GLN A 96 -7.75 -4.16 -5.11
C GLN A 96 -8.85 -4.94 -5.85
N ARG A 97 -9.67 -4.26 -6.67
CA ARG A 97 -10.71 -4.92 -7.49
C ARG A 97 -10.12 -5.85 -8.54
N SER A 98 -9.04 -5.42 -9.19
CA SER A 98 -8.41 -6.18 -10.27
C SER A 98 -7.70 -7.45 -9.79
N VAL A 99 -7.46 -7.62 -8.48
CA VAL A 99 -6.80 -8.79 -7.88
C VAL A 99 -7.37 -10.12 -8.39
N ALA A 100 -8.70 -10.26 -8.44
CA ALA A 100 -9.35 -11.51 -8.81
C ALA A 100 -9.21 -11.82 -10.31
N SER A 101 -9.12 -10.79 -11.15
CA SER A 101 -9.06 -10.91 -12.60
C SER A 101 -7.63 -10.90 -13.17
N SER A 102 -6.71 -10.16 -12.56
CA SER A 102 -5.33 -9.99 -13.01
C SER A 102 -4.45 -9.45 -11.89
N ALA A 103 -3.58 -10.31 -11.35
CA ALA A 103 -2.59 -9.91 -10.36
C ALA A 103 -1.54 -8.93 -10.92
N VAL A 104 -1.25 -9.00 -12.23
CA VAL A 104 -0.34 -8.05 -12.90
C VAL A 104 -0.96 -6.66 -12.96
N LEU A 105 -2.21 -6.56 -13.40
CA LEU A 105 -2.93 -5.27 -13.44
C LEU A 105 -3.06 -4.67 -12.03
N SER A 106 -3.36 -5.51 -11.04
CA SER A 106 -3.41 -5.10 -9.63
C SER A 106 -2.08 -4.50 -9.18
N ARG A 107 -0.96 -5.13 -9.51
CA ARG A 107 0.38 -4.62 -9.19
C ARG A 107 0.67 -3.32 -9.93
N ASP A 108 0.40 -3.23 -11.22
CA ASP A 108 0.67 -2.02 -12.02
C ASP A 108 -0.14 -0.81 -11.49
N LEU A 109 -1.43 -1.00 -11.21
CA LEU A 109 -2.27 0.04 -10.60
C LEU A 109 -1.78 0.47 -9.22
N SER A 110 -1.34 -0.47 -8.39
CA SER A 110 -0.79 -0.13 -7.07
C SER A 110 0.53 0.64 -7.15
N GLU A 111 1.36 0.37 -8.16
CA GLU A 111 2.60 1.11 -8.37
C GLU A 111 2.31 2.53 -8.86
N LEU A 112 1.34 2.71 -9.78
CA LEU A 112 0.86 4.04 -10.18
C LEU A 112 0.32 4.82 -8.96
N ALA A 113 -0.42 4.15 -8.07
CA ALA A 113 -0.92 4.79 -6.85
C ALA A 113 0.22 5.30 -5.95
N VAL A 114 1.27 4.49 -5.76
CA VAL A 114 2.48 4.91 -5.04
C VAL A 114 3.14 6.10 -5.74
N ALA A 115 3.28 6.05 -7.07
CA ALA A 115 3.90 7.13 -7.85
C ALA A 115 3.16 8.46 -7.70
N VAL A 116 1.82 8.43 -7.65
CA VAL A 116 0.99 9.61 -7.35
C VAL A 116 1.18 10.06 -5.91
N ALA A 117 1.06 9.15 -4.93
CA ALA A 117 1.16 9.47 -3.49
C ALA A 117 2.48 10.15 -3.12
N MET A 118 3.58 9.72 -3.75
CA MET A 118 4.91 10.29 -3.51
C MET A 118 5.08 11.71 -4.07
N ARG A 119 4.21 12.12 -5.00
CA ARG A 119 4.26 13.44 -5.65
C ARG A 119 3.25 14.44 -5.11
N LEU A 120 2.32 13.99 -4.26
CA LEU A 120 1.42 14.90 -3.55
C LEU A 120 2.23 15.89 -2.71
N ASP A 121 1.89 17.18 -2.87
CA ASP A 121 2.49 18.27 -2.11
C ASP A 121 1.95 18.28 -0.66
N PRO A 122 2.79 18.00 0.35
CA PRO A 122 2.36 18.03 1.75
C PRO A 122 1.91 19.43 2.21
N GLY A 123 2.36 20.49 1.53
CA GLY A 123 1.92 21.86 1.79
C GLY A 123 0.46 22.12 1.38
N HIS A 124 -0.05 21.36 0.42
CA HIS A 124 -1.43 21.42 -0.04
C HIS A 124 -2.36 20.49 0.77
N TYR A 125 -1.93 19.24 1.03
CA TYR A 125 -2.79 18.16 1.57
C TYR A 125 -2.66 17.87 3.07
N HIS A 126 -1.88 18.68 3.81
CA HIS A 126 -1.44 18.42 5.17
C HIS A 126 -0.45 17.25 5.27
N LEU A 127 0.68 17.48 5.93
CA LEU A 127 1.80 16.53 5.96
C LEU A 127 1.39 15.16 6.50
N SER A 128 0.79 15.11 7.69
CA SER A 128 0.45 13.82 8.31
C SER A 128 -0.60 13.00 7.54
N TRP A 129 -1.50 13.66 6.79
CA TRP A 129 -2.48 12.97 5.96
C TRP A 129 -1.84 12.44 4.68
N THR A 130 -0.93 13.21 4.10
CA THR A 130 -0.13 12.78 2.95
C THR A 130 0.71 11.54 3.31
N GLU A 131 1.33 11.53 4.50
CA GLU A 131 2.08 10.38 5.01
C GLU A 131 1.20 9.15 5.25
N ASP A 132 0.01 9.32 5.83
CA ASP A 132 -0.98 8.24 5.97
C ASP A 132 -1.37 7.66 4.60
N LEU A 133 -1.60 8.51 3.59
CA LEU A 133 -1.95 8.07 2.24
C LEU A 133 -0.81 7.32 1.56
N ARG A 134 0.43 7.80 1.69
CA ARG A 134 1.64 7.12 1.21
C ARG A 134 1.76 5.74 1.84
N ALA A 135 1.57 5.64 3.15
CA ALA A 135 1.59 4.37 3.86
C ALA A 135 0.51 3.41 3.33
N LYS A 136 -0.72 3.89 3.12
CA LYS A 136 -1.81 3.10 2.53
C LYS A 136 -1.48 2.60 1.13
N ALA A 137 -0.93 3.46 0.26
CA ALA A 137 -0.53 3.09 -1.10
C ALA A 137 0.53 1.99 -1.11
N TRP A 138 1.54 2.11 -0.25
CA TRP A 138 2.58 1.09 -0.10
C TRP A 138 2.03 -0.24 0.44
N CYS A 139 1.08 -0.24 1.38
CA CYS A 139 0.42 -1.48 1.81
C CYS A 139 -0.30 -2.19 0.66
N VAL A 140 -1.02 -1.44 -0.18
CA VAL A 140 -1.72 -2.01 -1.35
C VAL A 140 -0.71 -2.59 -2.34
N HIS A 141 0.40 -1.88 -2.59
CA HIS A 141 1.47 -2.38 -3.44
C HIS A 141 2.14 -3.65 -2.88
N ALA A 142 2.38 -3.71 -1.58
CA ALA A 142 2.94 -4.88 -0.92
C ALA A 142 2.04 -6.11 -1.08
N ASP A 143 0.72 -5.96 -0.89
CA ASP A 143 -0.23 -7.06 -1.11
C ASP A 143 -0.29 -7.51 -2.57
N ALA A 144 -0.21 -6.58 -3.53
CA ALA A 144 -0.17 -6.90 -4.95
C ALA A 144 1.11 -7.67 -5.34
N CYS A 145 2.28 -7.21 -4.88
CA CYS A 145 3.57 -7.90 -5.07
C CYS A 145 3.56 -9.30 -4.45
N ARG A 146 2.98 -9.46 -3.26
CA ARG A 146 2.80 -10.76 -2.60
C ARG A 146 2.03 -11.73 -3.48
N ARG A 147 0.93 -11.28 -4.08
CA ARG A 147 0.06 -12.13 -4.93
C ARG A 147 0.76 -12.58 -6.21
N LEU A 148 1.75 -11.82 -6.67
CA LEU A 148 2.66 -12.20 -7.76
C LEU A 148 3.87 -13.03 -7.31
N ASN A 149 3.93 -13.44 -6.04
CA ASN A 149 5.09 -14.10 -5.42
C ASN A 149 6.41 -13.29 -5.50
N ARG A 150 6.32 -11.97 -5.64
CA ARG A 150 7.47 -11.04 -5.60
C ARG A 150 7.77 -10.67 -4.16
N ARG A 151 8.32 -11.63 -3.40
CA ARG A 151 8.52 -11.51 -1.94
C ARG A 151 9.43 -10.35 -1.55
N ASP A 152 10.54 -10.18 -2.27
CA ASP A 152 11.51 -9.13 -1.96
C ASP A 152 10.91 -7.73 -2.18
N GLU A 153 10.20 -7.54 -3.30
CA GLU A 153 9.47 -6.29 -3.59
C GLU A 153 8.38 -6.03 -2.56
N ALA A 154 7.64 -7.06 -2.14
CA ALA A 154 6.60 -6.92 -1.12
C ALA A 154 7.17 -6.53 0.25
N ALA A 155 8.33 -7.07 0.63
CA ALA A 155 9.02 -6.72 1.87
C ALA A 155 9.54 -5.28 1.85
N VAL A 156 10.11 -4.83 0.73
CA VAL A 156 10.53 -3.43 0.55
C VAL A 156 9.32 -2.49 0.67
N ALA A 157 8.23 -2.81 -0.02
CA ALA A 157 7.00 -2.02 0.03
C ALA A 157 6.44 -1.91 1.46
N MET A 158 6.49 -2.98 2.25
CA MET A 158 6.11 -2.90 3.67
C MET A 158 7.04 -2.04 4.52
N GLY A 159 8.35 -2.09 4.26
CA GLY A 159 9.31 -1.23 4.92
C GLY A 159 8.99 0.26 4.70
N GLU A 160 8.67 0.64 3.47
CA GLU A 160 8.24 2.00 3.13
C GLU A 160 6.87 2.34 3.76
N ALA A 161 5.90 1.42 3.72
CA ALA A 161 4.61 1.62 4.38
C ALA A 161 4.78 1.94 5.88
N GLN A 162 5.63 1.17 6.58
CA GLN A 162 5.91 1.36 8.00
C GLN A 162 6.60 2.71 8.28
N LYS A 163 7.51 3.13 7.41
CA LYS A 163 8.23 4.40 7.52
C LYS A 163 7.24 5.57 7.46
N HIS A 164 6.41 5.61 6.41
CA HIS A 164 5.40 6.66 6.24
C HIS A 164 4.37 6.66 7.38
N ALA A 165 3.94 5.48 7.84
CA ALA A 165 2.97 5.39 8.95
C ALA A 165 3.47 5.96 10.28
N ARG A 166 4.79 5.98 10.51
CA ARG A 166 5.40 6.62 11.70
C ARG A 166 5.37 8.14 11.63
N GLU A 167 5.37 8.69 10.42
CA GLU A 167 5.34 10.14 10.14
C GLU A 167 3.90 10.66 9.98
N GLY A 168 2.95 9.75 9.79
CA GLY A 168 1.52 10.02 9.66
C GLY A 168 0.78 10.26 10.98
N THR A 169 -0.54 10.14 10.97
CA THR A 169 -1.40 10.46 12.12
C THR A 169 -1.45 9.35 13.17
N SER A 170 -0.78 8.22 12.95
CA SER A 170 -0.89 7.02 13.79
C SER A 170 -2.35 6.53 13.96
N SER A 171 -3.17 6.65 12.90
CA SER A 171 -4.57 6.24 12.95
C SER A 171 -4.72 4.74 13.19
N ALA A 172 -5.70 4.33 14.01
CA ALA A 172 -5.96 2.93 14.31
C ALA A 172 -6.33 2.12 13.05
N GLU A 173 -6.97 2.77 12.07
CA GLU A 173 -7.27 2.19 10.77
C GLU A 173 -6.00 1.86 9.98
N LEU A 174 -5.07 2.81 9.88
CA LEU A 174 -3.79 2.57 9.21
C LEU A 174 -2.99 1.47 9.90
N ALA A 175 -2.97 1.47 11.23
CA ALA A 175 -2.32 0.42 12.01
C ALA A 175 -2.91 -0.96 11.71
N ALA A 176 -4.25 -1.09 11.70
CA ALA A 176 -4.94 -2.34 11.38
C ALA A 176 -4.66 -2.81 9.94
N ARG A 177 -4.54 -1.87 8.99
CA ARG A 177 -4.19 -2.18 7.59
C ARG A 177 -2.76 -2.71 7.47
N ILE A 178 -1.80 -2.07 8.14
CA ILE A 178 -0.41 -2.54 8.17
C ILE A 178 -0.36 -3.94 8.76
N GLU A 179 -0.95 -4.14 9.94
CA GLU A 179 -0.99 -5.43 10.63
C GLU A 179 -1.62 -6.52 9.74
N LYS A 180 -2.77 -6.25 9.12
CA LYS A 180 -3.41 -7.18 8.18
C LYS A 180 -2.50 -7.56 7.00
N THR A 181 -1.78 -6.58 6.47
CA THR A 181 -0.87 -6.77 5.33
C THR A 181 0.36 -7.56 5.76
N GLU A 182 0.93 -7.28 6.93
CA GLU A 182 2.02 -8.05 7.55
C GLU A 182 1.62 -9.49 7.80
N MET A 183 0.45 -9.73 8.40
CA MET A 183 -0.06 -11.09 8.60
C MET A 183 -0.19 -11.83 7.28
N SER A 184 -0.67 -11.15 6.23
CA SER A 184 -0.77 -11.73 4.88
C SER A 184 0.59 -12.02 4.26
N LEU A 185 1.59 -11.18 4.58
CA LEU A 185 2.98 -11.28 4.14
C LEU A 185 3.85 -12.17 5.01
N SER A 186 3.37 -12.63 6.16
CA SER A 186 3.94 -13.73 6.91
C SER A 186 3.80 -14.99 6.04
N TRP A 187 4.65 -15.04 5.01
CA TRP A 187 4.91 -16.20 4.21
C TRP A 187 5.12 -17.31 5.23
N ARG A 188 4.36 -18.40 5.13
CA ARG A 188 4.56 -19.56 6.01
C ARG A 188 6.05 -19.83 6.08
N VAL A 189 6.66 -19.57 7.22
CA VAL A 189 8.00 -20.01 7.60
C VAL A 189 7.97 -21.52 7.85
N ASP A 190 7.19 -22.26 7.06
CA ASP A 190 7.03 -23.72 7.13
C ASP A 190 7.43 -24.27 5.76
N GLY A 191 8.74 -24.31 5.53
CA GLY A 191 9.28 -24.72 4.25
C GLY A 191 10.79 -24.96 4.28
N LYS A 192 11.25 -25.83 5.20
CA LYS A 192 12.58 -26.49 5.20
C LYS A 192 13.82 -25.57 5.20
N ASN A 193 14.38 -25.36 6.39
CA ASN A 193 15.77 -25.74 6.70
C ASN A 193 16.07 -25.53 8.19
N TRP A 194 15.54 -26.43 9.03
CA TRP A 194 16.29 -26.84 10.21
C TRP A 194 17.33 -27.85 9.74
N ASN A 195 18.46 -27.35 9.27
CA ASN A 195 19.68 -28.13 9.22
C ASN A 195 20.61 -27.55 10.28
N GLY A 196 21.01 -28.42 11.20
CA GLY A 196 21.62 -28.07 12.46
C GLY A 196 22.86 -27.18 12.33
N GLY A 197 22.87 -26.14 13.14
CA GLY A 197 24.04 -25.35 13.47
C GLY A 197 23.87 -24.90 14.90
N ALA A 198 24.42 -25.67 15.83
CA ALA A 198 24.40 -25.40 17.25
C ALA A 198 24.94 -23.99 17.55
N CYS A 199 24.10 -23.13 18.13
CA CYS A 199 24.58 -22.06 18.99
C CYS A 199 24.36 -22.52 20.43
N ALA A 200 25.42 -23.12 20.99
CA ALA A 200 25.58 -23.21 22.42
C ALA A 200 25.46 -21.80 23.01
N SER A 201 24.44 -21.60 23.81
CA SER A 201 24.24 -20.40 24.60
C SER A 201 25.46 -20.20 25.51
N VAL A 202 26.10 -19.04 25.36
CA VAL A 202 27.11 -18.49 26.26
C VAL A 202 26.49 -18.36 27.64
N GLY A 203 26.75 -19.36 28.49
CA GLY A 203 26.46 -19.33 29.91
C GLY A 203 27.59 -18.60 30.62
N ALA A 204 27.22 -17.57 31.38
CA ALA A 204 28.11 -16.73 32.18
C ALA A 204 29.10 -17.56 33.02
N ALA A 205 30.37 -17.18 32.93
CA ALA A 205 31.44 -17.72 33.76
C ALA A 205 31.23 -17.29 35.22
N LEU A 206 30.97 -18.27 36.09
CA LEU A 206 31.09 -18.11 37.54
C LEU A 206 32.57 -18.13 37.94
N PRO A 207 32.99 -17.33 38.93
CA PRO A 207 34.39 -17.27 39.36
C PRO A 207 34.81 -18.56 40.07
N ILE A 208 35.99 -19.04 39.66
CA ILE A 208 36.69 -20.20 40.21
C ILE A 208 37.06 -19.91 41.67
N ALA A 209 36.44 -20.64 42.60
CA ALA A 209 36.91 -20.75 43.97
C ALA A 209 38.04 -21.79 44.02
N VAL A 210 39.24 -21.35 44.37
CA VAL A 210 40.38 -22.21 44.68
C VAL A 210 40.15 -22.82 46.06
N PRO A 211 40.22 -24.15 46.24
CA PRO A 211 40.22 -24.75 47.56
C PRO A 211 41.63 -24.65 48.18
N ASP A 212 41.71 -23.98 49.33
CA ASP A 212 42.85 -24.02 50.24
C ASP A 212 43.05 -25.45 50.77
N ASP A 213 44.23 -26.01 50.53
CA ASP A 213 44.71 -27.25 51.14
C ASP A 213 45.77 -26.89 52.20
N PRO A 214 45.45 -26.97 53.51
CA PRO A 214 46.46 -27.00 54.54
C PRO A 214 46.98 -28.43 54.73
N SER A 215 48.21 -28.65 54.25
CA SER A 215 48.99 -29.87 54.36
C SER A 215 48.83 -30.65 55.66
N SER A 216 48.61 -31.95 55.46
CA SER A 216 49.01 -33.06 56.32
C SER A 216 50.18 -32.75 57.26
N HIS A 217 49.94 -32.89 58.57
CA HIS A 217 50.95 -33.35 59.51
C HIS A 217 50.36 -34.50 60.33
N SER A 218 50.80 -35.73 60.04
CA SER A 218 50.70 -36.87 60.97
C SER A 218 51.75 -37.93 60.66
N ARG A 219 52.81 -37.87 61.49
CA ARG A 219 53.76 -38.89 62.00
C ARG A 219 55.04 -38.12 62.32
N VAL A 220 55.34 -37.74 63.56
CA VAL A 220 55.62 -38.51 64.77
C VAL A 220 56.73 -39.56 64.56
N SER A 221 57.78 -39.37 65.36
CA SER A 221 58.95 -40.21 65.67
C SER A 221 60.14 -40.13 64.72
#